data_AF-A0AAV4DP28-F1
#
_entry.id   AF-A0AAV4DP28-F1
#
_cell.length_a   1.000
_cell.length_b   1.000
_cell.length_c   1.000
_cell.angle_alpha   90.00
_cell.angle_beta   90.00
_cell.angle_gamma   90.00
#
_symmetry.space_group_name_H-M   'P 1'
#
loop_
_entity.id
_entity.type
_entity.pdbx_description
1 polymer ?
#
loop_
_entity_poly.entity_id
_entity_poly.type
_entity_poly.pdbx_seq_one_letter_code
_entity_poly.pdbx_strand_id
1 'polypeptide(L)'
;MVESINEDRANEEDNRMTASFDLQIEELPLNPAYNKTLPIFLATNSDLLELCKKLVIRGEYHAWYANLPCSNTPRDNAPEPAADDTDEEQTV
;
A
#
# COMPACT_ATOMS: atom_id res chain seq x y z
N MET A 1 7.67 43.49 -55.27
CA MET A 1 7.96 44.13 -53.96
C MET A 1 6.67 44.01 -53.17
N VAL A 2 6.50 42.86 -52.51
CA VAL A 2 5.23 42.43 -51.91
C VAL A 2 5.33 42.49 -50.38
N GLU A 3 4.42 43.31 -49.84
CA GLU A 3 3.67 43.16 -48.59
C GLU A 3 4.45 43.02 -47.27
N SER A 4 4.55 44.17 -46.58
CA SER A 4 4.70 44.25 -45.13
C SER A 4 3.44 43.69 -44.47
N ILE A 5 3.58 42.56 -43.78
CA ILE A 5 2.55 42.03 -42.89
C ILE A 5 2.97 42.42 -41.47
N ASN A 6 2.20 43.32 -40.87
CA ASN A 6 2.27 43.64 -39.45
C ASN A 6 1.85 42.40 -38.64
N GLU A 7 2.72 41.94 -37.76
CA GLU A 7 2.47 40.81 -36.88
C GLU A 7 2.12 41.32 -35.47
N ASP A 8 0.95 41.95 -35.34
CA ASP A 8 0.33 42.27 -34.06
C ASP A 8 -0.66 41.15 -33.70
N ARG A 9 -0.12 40.00 -33.28
CA ARG A 9 -0.93 38.89 -32.77
C ARG A 9 -1.02 38.98 -31.25
N ALA A 10 -2.08 39.66 -30.83
CA ALA A 10 -2.82 39.55 -29.58
C ALA A 10 -2.15 38.77 -28.43
N ASN A 11 -1.75 39.54 -27.43
CA ASN A 11 -1.43 39.15 -26.07
C ASN A 11 -2.69 38.61 -25.37
N GLU A 12 -2.86 37.29 -25.34
CA GLU A 12 -3.89 36.62 -24.53
C GLU A 12 -3.26 35.39 -23.86
N GLU A 13 -2.27 35.63 -23.00
CA GLU A 13 -1.82 34.63 -22.04
C GLU A 13 -2.88 34.50 -20.94
N ASP A 14 -3.67 33.41 -21.07
CA ASP A 14 -4.23 32.60 -20.00
C ASP A 14 -3.89 33.06 -18.57
N ASN A 15 -4.67 34.01 -18.02
CA ASN A 15 -4.73 34.26 -16.58
C ASN A 15 -5.55 33.14 -15.91
N ARG A 16 -5.08 31.91 -16.03
CA ARG A 16 -5.60 30.79 -15.24
C ARG A 16 -5.10 31.01 -13.82
N MET A 17 -5.94 31.65 -13.02
CA MET A 17 -5.77 31.85 -11.57
C MET A 17 -5.52 30.48 -10.92
N THR A 18 -4.25 30.07 -10.88
CA THR A 18 -3.81 28.91 -10.12
C THR A 18 -3.80 29.38 -8.68
N ALA A 19 -4.95 29.22 -8.02
CA ALA A 19 -5.00 29.37 -6.57
C ALA A 19 -4.02 28.33 -6.01
N SER A 20 -2.82 28.79 -5.64
CA SER A 20 -1.88 28.04 -4.82
C SER A 20 -2.57 27.80 -3.48
N PHE A 21 -3.21 26.65 -3.37
CA PHE A 21 -3.68 26.16 -2.09
C PHE A 21 -2.45 25.64 -1.37
N ASP A 22 -1.84 26.49 -0.55
CA ASP A 22 -0.84 26.06 0.42
C ASP A 22 -1.54 25.10 1.39
N LEU A 23 -1.50 23.81 1.05
CA LEU A 23 -1.85 22.73 1.95
C LEU A 23 -0.77 22.71 3.03
N GLN A 24 -0.99 23.52 4.07
CA GLN A 24 -0.25 23.43 5.32
C GLN A 24 -0.60 22.08 5.95
N ILE A 25 0.12 21.04 5.53
CA ILE A 25 0.07 19.72 6.15
C ILE A 25 0.79 19.90 7.49
N GLU A 26 0.05 20.20 8.55
CA GLU A 26 0.55 20.02 9.92
C GLU A 26 0.85 18.53 10.09
N GLU A 27 2.14 18.18 10.15
CA GLU A 27 2.57 16.82 10.49
C GLU A 27 2.13 16.51 11.92
N LEU A 28 1.04 15.75 12.04
CA LEU A 28 0.60 15.22 13.32
C LEU A 28 1.62 14.14 13.76
N PRO A 29 2.23 14.24 14.95
CA PRO A 29 3.19 13.25 15.40
C PRO A 29 2.50 11.90 15.62
N LEU A 30 2.84 10.92 14.77
CA LEU A 30 2.37 9.54 14.91
C LEU A 30 3.17 8.84 16.01
N ASN A 31 2.50 8.55 17.12
CA ASN A 31 3.10 7.74 18.18
C ASN A 31 3.00 6.25 17.83
N PRO A 32 4.05 5.46 18.07
CA PRO A 32 4.01 4.02 17.82
C PRO A 32 3.01 3.35 18.76
N ALA A 33 2.13 2.50 18.21
CA ALA A 33 1.17 1.73 18.99
C ALA A 33 1.84 0.67 19.87
N TYR A 34 3.06 0.24 19.52
CA TYR A 34 3.80 -0.80 20.20
C TYR A 34 5.24 -0.37 20.48
N ASN A 35 5.76 -0.74 21.66
CA ASN A 35 7.15 -0.48 22.06
C ASN A 35 8.15 -1.48 21.44
N LYS A 36 7.65 -2.54 20.82
CA LYS A 36 8.45 -3.64 20.27
C LYS A 36 7.83 -4.09 18.94
N THR A 37 8.69 -4.52 18.03
CA THR A 37 8.26 -5.16 16.80
C THR A 37 7.57 -6.48 17.12
N LEU A 38 6.34 -6.64 16.64
CA LEU A 38 5.59 -7.88 16.80
C LEU A 38 6.09 -8.88 15.75
N PRO A 39 6.54 -10.08 16.17
CA PRO A 39 6.93 -11.10 15.22
C PRO A 39 5.72 -11.62 14.45
N ILE A 40 5.91 -11.92 13.17
CA ILE A 40 4.91 -12.62 12.34
C ILE A 40 5.02 -14.14 12.51
N PHE A 41 3.98 -14.85 12.10
CA PHE A 41 3.98 -16.30 12.13
C PHE A 41 4.97 -16.91 11.13
N LEU A 42 5.54 -18.05 11.50
CA LEU A 42 6.49 -18.76 10.65
C LEU A 42 5.90 -19.14 9.29
N ALA A 43 4.66 -19.64 9.27
CA ALA A 43 3.95 -20.00 8.03
C ALA A 43 3.75 -18.78 7.11
N THR A 44 3.36 -17.65 7.68
CA THR A 44 3.19 -16.40 6.93
C THR A 44 4.53 -15.90 6.37
N ASN A 45 5.62 -16.03 7.14
CA ASN A 45 6.95 -15.66 6.65
C ASN A 45 7.37 -16.54 5.46
N SER A 46 7.15 -17.86 5.52
CA SER A 46 7.46 -18.74 4.40
C SER A 46 6.65 -18.40 3.14
N ASP A 47 5.36 -18.10 3.29
CA ASP A 47 4.50 -17.73 2.16
C ASP A 47 4.97 -16.43 1.50
N LEU A 48 5.33 -15.43 2.30
CA LEU A 48 5.87 -14.16 1.81
C LEU A 48 7.18 -14.37 1.04
N LEU A 49 8.08 -15.23 1.53
CA LEU A 49 9.32 -15.56 0.84
C LEU A 49 9.07 -16.31 -0.48
N GLU A 50 8.05 -17.16 -0.55
CA GLU A 50 7.64 -17.77 -1.82
C GLU A 50 7.12 -16.75 -2.81
N LEU A 51 6.32 -15.78 -2.37
CA LEU A 51 5.81 -14.71 -3.21
C LEU A 51 6.95 -13.82 -3.74
N CYS A 52 8.00 -13.60 -2.95
CA CYS A 52 9.24 -12.97 -3.40
C CYS A 52 9.92 -13.80 -4.50
N LYS A 53 10.09 -15.12 -4.31
CA LYS A 53 10.68 -16.01 -5.33
C LYS A 53 9.88 -16.06 -6.63
N LYS A 54 8.55 -15.99 -6.53
CA LYS A 54 7.61 -15.96 -7.67
C LYS A 54 7.57 -14.58 -8.36
N LEU A 55 8.32 -13.59 -7.90
CA LEU A 55 8.34 -12.20 -8.42
C LEU A 55 6.96 -11.51 -8.40
N VAL A 56 6.03 -12.01 -7.59
CA VAL A 56 4.72 -11.37 -7.35
C VAL A 56 4.93 -10.08 -6.55
N ILE A 57 5.83 -10.13 -5.57
CA ILE A 57 6.28 -8.97 -4.81
C ILE A 57 7.46 -8.32 -5.57
N ARG A 58 7.44 -6.99 -5.70
CA ARG A 58 8.55 -6.25 -6.35
C ARG A 58 9.86 -6.46 -5.60
N GLY A 59 10.96 -6.59 -6.35
CA GLY A 59 12.31 -6.87 -5.81
C GLY A 59 12.78 -5.92 -4.72
N GLU A 60 12.40 -4.65 -4.81
CA GLU A 60 12.72 -3.59 -3.83
C GLU A 60 12.29 -3.95 -2.40
N TYR A 61 11.22 -4.74 -2.25
CA TYR A 61 10.69 -5.13 -0.95
C TYR A 61 11.21 -6.47 -0.44
N HIS A 62 11.94 -7.24 -1.24
CA HIS A 62 12.36 -8.60 -0.86
C HIS A 62 13.24 -8.58 0.39
N ALA A 63 14.17 -7.62 0.48
CA ALA A 63 15.03 -7.45 1.65
C ALA A 63 14.23 -7.10 2.91
N TRP A 64 13.12 -6.37 2.78
CA TRP A 64 12.26 -6.04 3.90
C TRP A 64 11.55 -7.28 4.43
N TYR A 65 10.90 -8.06 3.54
CA TYR A 65 10.20 -9.29 3.92
C TYR A 65 11.14 -10.36 4.51
N ALA A 66 12.37 -10.45 4.01
CA ALA A 66 13.37 -11.40 4.51
C ALA A 66 13.87 -11.09 5.93
N ASN A 67 13.78 -9.83 6.37
CA ASN A 67 14.25 -9.39 7.69
C ASN A 67 13.12 -9.28 8.72
N LEU A 68 11.89 -9.68 8.38
CA LEU A 68 10.79 -9.64 9.33
C LEU A 68 11.03 -10.61 10.50
N PRO A 69 10.87 -10.16 11.75
CA PRO A 69 10.97 -11.06 12.89
C PRO A 69 9.88 -12.11 12.79
N CYS A 70 10.25 -13.38 12.85
CA CYS A 70 9.32 -14.49 12.88
C CYS A 70 9.34 -15.15 14.26
N SER A 71 8.17 -15.63 14.69
CA SER A 71 8.03 -16.46 15.87
C SER A 71 7.37 -17.77 15.45
N ASN A 72 7.79 -18.86 16.08
CA ASN A 72 7.16 -20.17 15.94
C ASN A 72 6.51 -20.50 17.28
N THR A 73 5.39 -19.83 17.58
CA THR A 73 4.68 -20.11 18.83
C THR A 73 3.66 -21.24 18.63
N PRO A 74 3.34 -22.03 19.66
CA PRO A 74 2.32 -23.07 19.56
C PRO A 74 0.93 -22.56 19.16
N ARG A 75 0.64 -21.27 19.43
CA ARG A 75 -0.61 -20.60 19.04
C ARG A 75 -0.76 -20.53 17.51
N ASP A 76 0.35 -20.55 16.79
CA ASP A 76 0.41 -20.41 15.33
C ASP A 76 -0.05 -21.70 14.63
N ASN A 77 -0.06 -22.83 15.36
CA ASN A 77 -0.58 -24.12 14.90
C ASN A 77 -2.03 -24.36 15.36
N ALA A 78 -2.74 -23.32 15.81
CA ALA A 78 -4.16 -23.47 16.09
C ALA A 78 -4.86 -23.89 14.78
N PRO A 79 -5.57 -25.02 14.76
CA PRO A 79 -6.31 -25.43 13.58
C PRO A 79 -7.32 -24.34 13.20
N GLU A 80 -7.55 -24.18 11.90
CA GLU A 80 -8.59 -23.27 11.42
C GLU A 80 -9.91 -23.59 12.15
N PRO A 81 -10.66 -22.56 12.58
CA PRO A 81 -11.95 -22.79 13.21
C PRO A 81 -12.79 -23.64 12.26
N ALA A 82 -13.41 -24.70 12.78
CA ALA A 82 -14.26 -25.57 11.99
C ALA A 82 -15.25 -24.70 11.21
N ALA A 83 -15.31 -24.89 9.89
CA ALA A 83 -16.37 -24.32 9.09
C ALA A 83 -17.68 -24.77 9.71
N ASP A 84 -18.47 -23.81 10.16
CA ASP A 84 -19.83 -24.06 10.63
C ASP A 84 -20.67 -24.40 9.39
N ASP A 85 -20.63 -25.67 8.98
CA ASP A 85 -21.62 -26.27 8.07
C ASP A 85 -22.95 -26.37 8.82
N THR A 86 -23.52 -25.22 9.19
CA THR A 86 -24.94 -25.13 9.49
C THR A 86 -25.68 -25.18 8.14
N ASP A 87 -25.77 -26.39 7.60
CA ASP A 87 -26.77 -26.74 6.59
C ASP A 87 -28.12 -26.76 7.32
N GLU A 88 -28.92 -25.71 7.12
CA GLU A 88 -30.30 -25.66 7.58
C GLU A 88 -31.17 -26.62 6.74
N GLU A 89 -30.88 -27.93 6.77
CA GLU A 89 -31.79 -28.97 6.27
C GLU A 89 -32.45 -29.71 7.45
N GLN A 90 -33.53 -29.12 7.95
CA GLN A 90 -34.56 -29.78 8.76
C GLN A 90 -35.82 -28.88 8.69
N THR A 91 -37.01 -29.29 8.26
CA THR A 91 -37.73 -30.56 8.49
C THR A 91 -38.98 -30.64 7.60
N VAL A 92 -39.22 -31.86 7.06
CA VAL A 92 -40.47 -32.65 7.00
C VAL A 92 -41.78 -32.00 6.57
#